data_AF-A0A7S1GUL4-F1
#
_entry.id   AF-A0A7S1GUL4-F1
#
_cell.length_a   1.000
_cell.length_b   1.000
_cell.length_c   1.000
_cell.angle_alpha   90.00
_cell.angle_beta   90.00
_cell.angle_gamma   90.00
#
_symmetry.space_group_name_H-M   'P 1'
#
loop_
_entity.id
_entity.type
_entity.pdbx_description
1 polymer ?
#
loop_
_entity_poly.entity_id
_entity_poly.type
_entity_poly.pdbx_seq_one_letter_code
_entity_poly.pdbx_strand_id
1 'polypeptide(L)'
;DMWARRKFPMYSNASLAGTARSGRQIPERCSDHRVEGDADVFNVRCRHPECTKHPTFAPPDSSSPLVCATHKLPGYTSMRRKYHKLCRHPEGCTKHPVYGVKRTKEPMFCKTHKKEEHVDVVSTRCQHLDGKGSEPCSKFASFGHPSKKPVYCREHMIVGMEHLKSRPRSRPRAP
;
A
#
# COMPACT_ATOMS: atom_id res chain seq x y z
N ASP A 1 6.12 13.26 -29.67
CA ASP A 1 5.98 14.14 -28.51
C ASP A 1 4.91 13.71 -27.53
N MET A 2 5.30 12.86 -26.60
CA MET A 2 4.51 12.45 -25.45
C MET A 2 5.07 13.13 -24.22
N TRP A 3 4.20 13.46 -23.25
CA TRP A 3 4.47 14.11 -21.94
C TRP A 3 4.14 15.61 -21.82
N ALA A 4 2.97 16.04 -22.28
CA ALA A 4 2.33 17.22 -21.71
C ALA A 4 1.74 16.85 -20.33
N ARG A 5 2.54 16.95 -19.28
CA ARG A 5 2.08 16.93 -17.87
C ARG A 5 1.11 18.10 -17.70
N ARG A 6 -0.19 17.83 -17.73
CA ARG A 6 -1.22 18.81 -17.31
C ARG A 6 -0.96 19.13 -15.83
N LYS A 7 -0.36 20.29 -15.58
CA LYS A 7 -0.21 20.88 -14.26
C LYS A 7 -1.63 21.09 -13.71
N PHE A 8 -2.03 20.29 -12.72
CA PHE A 8 -3.20 20.60 -11.93
C PHE A 8 -2.91 21.88 -11.14
N PRO A 9 -3.72 22.95 -11.27
CA PRO A 9 -3.54 24.12 -10.46
C PRO A 9 -3.85 23.75 -9.00
N MET A 10 -2.98 24.22 -8.11
CA MET A 10 -3.09 24.09 -6.67
C MET A 10 -4.33 24.86 -6.20
N TYR A 11 -5.43 24.15 -5.97
CA TYR A 11 -6.57 24.70 -5.22
C TYR A 11 -6.79 23.87 -3.96
N SER A 12 -6.99 24.61 -2.88
CA SER A 12 -7.12 24.23 -1.48
C SER A 12 -8.10 23.09 -1.21
N ASN A 13 -7.69 22.18 -0.32
CA ASN A 13 -8.54 21.36 0.56
C ASN A 13 -9.81 20.73 -0.07
N ALA A 14 -9.73 20.19 -1.28
CA ALA A 14 -10.80 19.32 -1.78
C ALA A 14 -10.70 17.93 -1.13
N SER A 15 -11.82 17.44 -0.61
CA SER A 15 -11.98 16.10 -0.03
C SER A 15 -11.34 15.03 -0.94
N LEU A 16 -10.53 14.13 -0.35
CA LEU A 16 -9.77 13.07 -1.07
C LEU A 16 -10.64 12.07 -1.86
N ALA A 17 -11.96 12.21 -1.81
CA ALA A 17 -12.88 11.40 -2.57
C ALA A 17 -13.11 12.07 -3.93
N GLY A 18 -12.62 11.41 -4.98
CA GLY A 18 -12.84 11.80 -6.36
C GLY A 18 -13.88 10.94 -7.06
N THR A 19 -14.70 11.56 -7.90
CA THR A 19 -15.75 10.92 -8.68
C THR A 19 -15.41 10.91 -10.15
N ALA A 20 -16.00 9.97 -10.89
CA ALA A 20 -15.82 9.85 -12.32
C ALA A 20 -17.09 9.34 -13.01
N ARG A 21 -17.22 9.64 -14.29
CA ARG A 21 -18.25 9.08 -15.16
C ARG A 21 -18.20 7.54 -15.12
N SER A 22 -19.38 6.91 -15.16
CA SER A 22 -19.53 5.46 -15.16
C SER A 22 -18.59 4.78 -16.18
N GLY A 23 -17.80 3.82 -15.71
CA GLY A 23 -16.81 3.09 -16.51
C GLY A 23 -15.37 3.64 -16.47
N ARG A 24 -15.14 4.86 -15.95
CA ARG A 24 -13.80 5.45 -15.82
C ARG A 24 -13.26 5.26 -14.40
N GLN A 25 -12.02 4.75 -14.29
CA GLN A 25 -11.34 4.49 -13.01
C GLN A 25 -10.39 5.62 -12.59
N ILE A 26 -10.39 6.74 -13.32
CA ILE A 26 -9.58 7.91 -13.04
C ILE A 26 -10.53 8.97 -12.48
N PRO A 27 -10.32 9.45 -11.24
CA PRO A 27 -11.15 10.51 -10.67
C PRO A 27 -11.00 11.78 -11.51
N GLU A 28 -12.13 12.35 -11.93
CA GLU A 28 -12.18 13.58 -12.73
C GLU A 28 -12.58 14.79 -11.89
N ARG A 29 -13.38 14.56 -10.85
CA ARG A 29 -13.98 15.59 -9.99
C ARG A 29 -13.78 15.20 -8.53
N CYS A 30 -13.87 16.15 -7.60
CA CYS A 30 -14.00 15.81 -6.18
C CYS A 30 -15.47 15.51 -5.83
N SER A 31 -15.71 14.90 -4.67
CA SER A 31 -17.06 14.61 -4.17
C SER A 31 -17.95 15.84 -4.09
N ASP A 32 -17.38 17.00 -3.76
CA ASP A 32 -18.09 18.28 -3.66
C ASP A 32 -18.49 18.85 -5.05
N HIS A 33 -17.91 18.30 -6.12
CA HIS A 33 -18.17 18.70 -7.51
C HIS A 33 -18.71 17.55 -8.36
N ARG A 34 -19.27 16.53 -7.72
CA ARG A 34 -19.89 15.36 -8.36
C ARG A 34 -21.12 15.78 -9.18
N VAL A 35 -21.27 15.20 -10.37
CA VAL A 35 -22.48 15.37 -11.21
C VAL A 35 -23.36 14.12 -11.17
N GLU A 36 -24.62 14.24 -11.61
CA GLU A 36 -25.51 13.07 -11.73
C GLU A 36 -24.89 12.00 -12.64
N GLY A 37 -24.94 10.75 -12.20
CA GLY A 37 -24.34 9.61 -12.90
C GLY A 37 -22.85 9.36 -12.62
N ASP A 38 -22.16 10.24 -11.87
CA ASP A 38 -20.81 9.96 -11.39
C ASP A 38 -20.79 8.83 -10.35
N ALA A 39 -19.69 8.08 -10.27
CA ALA A 39 -19.44 7.08 -9.24
C ALA A 39 -18.29 7.51 -8.32
N ASP A 40 -18.35 7.13 -7.03
CA ASP A 40 -17.21 7.28 -6.12
C ASP A 40 -16.17 6.20 -6.46
N VAL A 41 -14.98 6.62 -6.86
CA VAL A 41 -13.91 5.72 -7.31
C VAL A 41 -12.97 5.35 -6.15
N PHE A 42 -12.97 6.11 -5.04
CA PHE A 42 -12.08 5.89 -3.91
C PHE A 42 -12.74 5.07 -2.80
N ASN A 43 -13.98 5.39 -2.42
CA ASN A 43 -14.70 4.74 -1.33
C ASN A 43 -15.77 3.76 -1.82
N VAL A 44 -15.43 2.97 -2.85
CA VAL A 44 -16.32 1.95 -3.40
C VAL A 44 -16.84 1.01 -2.30
N ARG A 45 -18.17 0.85 -2.24
CA ARG A 45 -18.86 -0.03 -1.30
C ARG A 45 -19.35 -1.30 -2.00
N CYS A 46 -19.60 -2.32 -1.19
CA CYS A 46 -20.25 -3.54 -1.65
C CYS A 46 -21.63 -3.22 -2.25
N ARG A 47 -21.95 -3.81 -3.40
CA ARG A 47 -23.22 -3.58 -4.11
C ARG A 47 -24.46 -4.10 -3.37
N HIS A 48 -24.28 -5.00 -2.39
CA HIS A 48 -25.39 -5.47 -1.56
C HIS A 48 -26.00 -4.30 -0.76
N PRO A 49 -27.34 -4.15 -0.73
CA PRO A 49 -28.02 -3.11 0.05
C PRO A 49 -27.53 -3.09 1.51
N GLU A 50 -27.44 -1.89 2.09
CA GLU A 50 -27.00 -1.65 3.49
C GLU A 50 -25.59 -2.17 3.84
N CYS A 51 -24.75 -2.53 2.86
CA CYS A 51 -23.41 -3.05 3.14
C CYS A 51 -22.32 -1.97 3.06
N THR A 52 -21.67 -1.68 4.17
CA THR A 52 -20.58 -0.70 4.27
C THR A 52 -19.18 -1.27 3.98
N LYS A 53 -19.08 -2.60 3.82
CA LYS A 53 -17.80 -3.29 3.57
C LYS A 53 -17.26 -2.96 2.19
N HIS A 54 -15.92 -2.94 2.07
CA HIS A 54 -15.29 -2.82 0.76
C HIS A 54 -15.45 -4.10 -0.05
N PRO A 55 -15.72 -3.98 -1.36
CA PRO A 55 -15.81 -5.13 -2.22
C PRO A 55 -14.43 -5.71 -2.51
N THR A 56 -14.36 -7.03 -2.62
CA THR A 56 -13.13 -7.77 -2.96
C THR A 56 -13.35 -8.87 -4.00
N PHE A 57 -14.61 -9.16 -4.34
CA PHE A 57 -15.01 -10.21 -5.27
C PHE A 57 -15.80 -9.61 -6.44
N ALA A 58 -15.63 -10.18 -7.63
CA ALA A 58 -16.55 -9.98 -8.75
C ALA A 58 -16.43 -11.12 -9.77
N PRO A 59 -17.21 -11.09 -10.88
CA PRO A 59 -17.04 -12.01 -12.00
C PRO A 59 -15.63 -11.94 -12.61
N PRO A 60 -15.17 -13.01 -13.29
CA PRO A 60 -13.84 -13.08 -13.90
C PRO A 60 -13.52 -11.91 -14.83
N ASP A 61 -14.50 -11.47 -15.63
CA ASP A 61 -14.32 -10.42 -16.65
C ASP A 61 -14.42 -9.00 -16.09
N SER A 62 -14.62 -8.85 -14.78
CA SER A 62 -14.86 -7.56 -14.19
C SER A 62 -13.56 -6.79 -13.95
N SER A 63 -13.58 -5.50 -14.29
CA SER A 63 -12.45 -4.61 -14.12
C SER A 63 -12.22 -4.16 -12.68
N SER A 64 -13.23 -4.25 -11.80
CA SER A 64 -13.23 -3.76 -10.40
C SER A 64 -14.08 -4.66 -9.48
N PRO A 65 -13.76 -4.78 -8.17
CA PRO A 65 -14.53 -5.63 -7.27
C PRO A 65 -15.93 -5.04 -7.01
N LEU A 66 -16.97 -5.89 -6.94
CA LEU A 66 -18.37 -5.47 -6.83
C LEU A 66 -19.01 -5.82 -5.48
N VAL A 67 -18.63 -6.96 -4.88
CA VAL A 67 -19.20 -7.45 -3.62
C VAL A 67 -18.11 -7.80 -2.62
N CYS A 68 -18.43 -7.71 -1.34
CA CYS A 68 -17.52 -8.08 -0.26
C CYS A 68 -17.48 -9.60 -0.04
N ALA A 69 -16.58 -10.06 0.83
CA ALA A 69 -16.42 -11.48 1.13
C ALA A 69 -17.68 -12.17 1.67
N THR A 70 -18.53 -11.45 2.42
CA THR A 70 -19.78 -12.01 2.97
C THR A 70 -20.90 -12.08 1.96
N HIS A 71 -20.85 -11.28 0.89
CA HIS A 71 -21.85 -11.26 -0.18
C HIS A 71 -21.28 -11.84 -1.48
N LYS A 72 -20.33 -12.77 -1.36
CA LYS A 72 -19.74 -13.45 -2.51
C LYS A 72 -20.82 -14.31 -3.20
N LEU A 73 -21.01 -14.08 -4.50
CA LEU A 73 -21.92 -14.86 -5.33
C LEU A 73 -21.22 -16.09 -5.97
N PRO A 74 -21.98 -17.12 -6.38
CA PRO A 74 -21.44 -18.23 -7.16
C PRO A 74 -20.73 -17.75 -8.43
N GLY A 75 -19.60 -18.36 -8.77
CA GLY A 75 -18.77 -17.97 -9.92
C GLY A 75 -17.89 -16.72 -9.72
N TYR A 76 -18.02 -15.99 -8.60
CA TYR A 76 -17.20 -14.81 -8.34
C TYR A 76 -15.83 -15.19 -7.79
N THR A 77 -14.79 -14.50 -8.26
CA THR A 77 -13.40 -14.72 -7.85
C THR A 77 -12.85 -13.56 -7.02
N SER A 78 -11.86 -13.86 -6.17
CA SER A 78 -11.21 -12.84 -5.34
C SER A 78 -10.23 -12.03 -6.18
N MET A 79 -10.45 -10.72 -6.26
CA MET A 79 -9.53 -9.82 -6.96
C MET A 79 -8.38 -9.32 -6.08
N ARG A 80 -8.22 -9.87 -4.87
CA ARG A 80 -7.23 -9.36 -3.91
C ARG A 80 -5.82 -9.37 -4.48
N ARG A 81 -5.48 -10.37 -5.31
CA ARG A 81 -4.20 -10.46 -6.02
C ARG A 81 -3.98 -9.39 -7.09
N LYS A 82 -5.06 -8.87 -7.70
CA LYS A 82 -4.99 -7.86 -8.76
C LYS A 82 -4.60 -6.50 -8.21
N TYR A 83 -5.08 -6.15 -7.00
CA TYR A 83 -4.87 -4.83 -6.41
C TYR A 83 -3.88 -4.79 -5.26
N HIS A 84 -3.70 -5.90 -4.53
CA HIS A 84 -2.73 -5.97 -3.45
C HIS A 84 -1.47 -6.68 -3.93
N LYS A 85 -0.31 -6.09 -3.61
CA LYS A 85 0.97 -6.78 -3.72
C LYS A 85 1.03 -7.87 -2.66
N LEU A 86 0.74 -9.10 -3.09
CA LEU A 86 0.79 -10.31 -2.27
C LEU A 86 2.03 -11.14 -2.62
N CYS A 87 2.39 -12.07 -1.74
CA CYS A 87 3.48 -12.98 -1.97
C CYS A 87 3.31 -13.77 -3.29
N ARG A 88 4.38 -13.82 -4.10
CA ARG A 88 4.44 -14.48 -5.41
C ARG A 88 4.64 -16.01 -5.32
N HIS A 89 4.19 -16.63 -4.23
CA HIS A 89 4.28 -18.09 -4.08
C HIS A 89 3.23 -18.77 -4.97
N PRO A 90 3.56 -19.85 -5.71
CA PRO A 90 2.66 -20.48 -6.68
C PRO A 90 1.35 -20.99 -6.07
N GLU A 91 1.38 -21.49 -4.84
CA GLU A 91 0.18 -21.98 -4.11
C GLU A 91 -0.81 -20.87 -3.72
N GLY A 92 -0.48 -19.60 -4.01
CA GLY A 92 -1.40 -18.52 -3.71
C GLY A 92 -1.38 -18.08 -2.25
N CYS A 93 -0.21 -17.71 -1.74
CA CYS A 93 -0.07 -17.09 -0.42
C CYS A 93 -0.76 -15.71 -0.32
N THR A 94 -1.50 -15.46 0.77
CA THR A 94 -2.22 -14.21 1.05
C THR A 94 -1.44 -13.19 1.87
N LYS A 95 -0.21 -13.53 2.30
CA LYS A 95 0.67 -12.66 3.09
C LYS A 95 1.27 -11.57 2.20
N HIS A 96 1.48 -10.39 2.78
CA HIS A 96 2.24 -9.33 2.11
C HIS A 96 3.73 -9.69 2.01
N PRO A 97 4.36 -9.41 0.87
CA PRO A 97 5.77 -9.66 0.71
C PRO A 97 6.59 -8.60 1.46
N VAL A 98 7.74 -9.04 1.96
CA VAL A 98 8.72 -8.23 2.70
C VAL A 98 10.13 -8.48 2.13
N TYR A 99 10.35 -9.66 1.58
CA TYR A 99 11.63 -10.14 1.08
C TYR A 99 11.68 -10.06 -0.45
N GLY A 100 12.84 -9.70 -0.98
CA GLY A 100 13.07 -9.54 -2.42
C GLY A 100 14.55 -9.66 -2.78
N VAL A 101 14.85 -9.44 -4.06
CA VAL A 101 16.23 -9.45 -4.55
C VAL A 101 16.92 -8.14 -4.16
N LYS A 102 18.16 -8.23 -3.65
CA LYS A 102 18.92 -7.10 -3.09
C LYS A 102 18.98 -5.87 -4.02
N ARG A 103 19.06 -6.09 -5.34
CA ARG A 103 19.19 -5.01 -6.33
C ARG A 103 17.85 -4.34 -6.70
N THR A 104 16.72 -5.04 -6.62
CA THR A 104 15.44 -4.54 -7.17
C THR A 104 14.65 -3.70 -6.17
N LYS A 105 14.97 -3.80 -4.85
CA LYS A 105 14.18 -3.21 -3.75
C LYS A 105 12.68 -3.56 -3.79
N GLU A 106 12.31 -4.57 -4.57
CA GLU A 106 10.92 -4.96 -4.78
C GLU A 106 10.60 -6.16 -3.88
N PRO A 107 9.66 -6.03 -2.93
CA PRO A 107 9.25 -7.15 -2.10
C PRO A 107 8.39 -8.11 -2.91
N MET A 108 8.85 -9.36 -3.06
CA MET A 108 8.17 -10.41 -3.83
C MET A 108 7.66 -11.56 -2.96
N PHE A 109 8.33 -11.83 -1.84
CA PHE A 109 8.07 -13.00 -0.99
C PHE A 109 7.81 -12.61 0.47
N CYS A 110 6.96 -13.38 1.14
CA CYS A 110 6.75 -13.23 2.58
C CYS A 110 7.84 -13.97 3.37
N LYS A 111 7.85 -13.82 4.70
CA LYS A 111 8.85 -14.44 5.60
C LYS A 111 8.95 -15.96 5.45
N THR A 112 7.83 -16.63 5.16
CA THR A 112 7.79 -18.10 5.02
C THR A 112 8.18 -18.61 3.63
N HIS A 113 8.14 -17.76 2.61
CA HIS A 113 8.41 -18.15 1.22
C HIS A 113 9.65 -17.44 0.64
N LYS A 114 10.52 -16.92 1.50
CA LYS A 114 11.80 -16.35 1.08
C LYS A 114 12.81 -17.47 0.80
N LYS A 115 13.73 -17.22 -0.13
CA LYS A 115 14.95 -18.03 -0.32
C LYS A 115 16.11 -17.39 0.45
N GLU A 116 17.21 -18.09 0.64
CA GLU A 116 18.39 -17.60 1.39
C GLU A 116 18.96 -16.31 0.80
N GLU A 117 18.99 -16.22 -0.52
CA GLU A 117 19.43 -15.06 -1.30
C GLU A 117 18.47 -13.86 -1.27
N HIS A 118 17.25 -14.01 -0.71
CA HIS A 118 16.30 -12.90 -0.58
C HIS A 118 16.51 -12.12 0.71
N VAL A 119 16.61 -10.79 0.59
CA VAL A 119 16.80 -9.87 1.72
C VAL A 119 15.52 -9.13 2.05
N ASP A 120 15.36 -8.69 3.30
CA ASP A 120 14.29 -7.76 3.66
C ASP A 120 14.55 -6.41 2.97
N VAL A 121 13.66 -6.03 2.05
CA VAL A 121 13.74 -4.79 1.26
C VAL A 121 12.75 -3.73 1.75
N VAL A 122 11.91 -4.04 2.73
CA VAL A 122 10.89 -3.14 3.27
C VAL A 122 11.39 -2.48 4.56
N SER A 123 12.01 -3.27 5.44
CA SER A 123 12.55 -2.79 6.71
C SER A 123 13.85 -2.02 6.47
N THR A 124 13.96 -0.85 7.10
CA THR A 124 15.17 -0.02 6.99
C THR A 124 16.27 -0.58 7.90
N ARG A 125 17.48 -0.74 7.37
CA ARG A 125 18.66 -1.13 8.16
C ARG A 125 19.27 0.09 8.85
N CYS A 126 19.95 -0.14 9.95
CA CYS A 126 20.72 0.88 10.65
C CYS A 126 21.77 1.48 9.70
N GLN A 127 21.84 2.81 9.66
CA GLN A 127 22.78 3.55 8.80
C GLN A 127 24.15 3.78 9.43
N HIS A 128 24.37 3.29 10.67
CA HIS A 128 25.68 3.35 11.30
C HIS A 128 26.67 2.46 10.56
N LEU A 129 27.75 3.08 10.12
CA LEU A 129 28.99 2.43 9.72
C LEU A 129 29.86 2.52 10.97
N ASP A 130 30.26 1.37 11.53
CA ASP A 130 31.08 1.39 12.75
C ASP A 130 32.30 2.30 12.54
N GLY A 131 32.72 3.06 13.57
CA GLY A 131 33.79 4.08 13.49
C GLY A 131 35.18 3.57 13.07
N LYS A 132 35.30 2.29 12.66
CA LYS A 132 36.47 1.69 12.02
C LYS A 132 36.23 1.25 10.56
N GLY A 133 35.16 1.74 9.92
CA GLY A 133 34.95 1.66 8.47
C GLY A 133 34.77 0.27 7.85
N SER A 134 34.76 -0.81 8.63
CA SER A 134 34.83 -2.15 8.06
C SER A 134 33.49 -2.80 7.75
N GLU A 135 32.40 -2.57 8.50
CA GLU A 135 31.12 -3.24 8.19
C GLU A 135 29.86 -2.40 8.53
N PRO A 136 28.80 -2.45 7.71
CA PRO A 136 27.53 -1.81 8.02
C PRO A 136 26.77 -2.57 9.11
N CYS A 137 26.14 -1.83 10.03
CA CYS A 137 25.35 -2.44 11.10
C CYS A 137 24.20 -3.30 10.56
N SER A 138 24.20 -4.59 10.92
CA SER A 138 23.18 -5.55 10.49
C SER A 138 21.83 -5.40 11.20
N LYS A 139 21.71 -4.53 12.21
CA LYS A 139 20.46 -4.35 12.98
C LYS A 139 19.44 -3.50 12.21
N PHE A 140 18.15 -3.71 12.48
CA PHE A 140 17.10 -2.87 11.92
C PHE A 140 17.08 -1.50 12.59
N ALA A 141 16.80 -0.48 11.81
CA ALA A 141 16.59 0.86 12.33
C ALA A 141 15.24 0.93 13.05
N SER A 142 15.26 1.43 14.28
CA SER A 142 14.08 1.69 15.12
C SER A 142 14.07 3.07 15.76
N PHE A 143 15.18 3.80 15.70
CA PHE A 143 15.33 5.14 16.27
C PHE A 143 15.51 6.18 15.17
N GLY A 144 14.94 7.36 15.40
CA GLY A 144 15.05 8.50 14.49
C GLY A 144 14.36 9.74 15.05
N HIS A 145 14.30 10.79 14.23
CA HIS A 145 13.55 11.98 14.59
C HIS A 145 12.03 11.78 14.42
N PRO A 146 11.21 12.48 15.23
CA PRO A 146 9.76 12.48 15.09
C PRO A 146 9.32 12.72 13.64
N SER A 147 8.29 12.03 13.20
CA SER A 147 7.71 12.13 11.84
C SER A 147 8.58 11.66 10.67
N LYS A 148 9.83 11.23 10.91
CA LYS A 148 10.69 10.63 9.88
C LYS A 148 10.68 9.10 9.95
N LYS A 149 11.35 8.44 8.99
CA LYS A 149 11.62 7.00 9.08
C LYS A 149 12.76 6.76 10.08
N PRO A 150 12.76 5.63 10.80
CA PRO A 150 13.89 5.26 11.65
C PRO A 150 15.15 5.08 10.80
N VAL A 151 16.28 5.56 11.32
CA VAL A 151 17.59 5.61 10.66
C VAL A 151 18.65 4.80 11.41
N TYR A 152 18.55 4.68 12.73
CA TYR A 152 19.52 3.96 13.56
C TYR A 152 18.86 2.87 14.41
N CYS A 153 19.63 1.86 14.80
CA CYS A 153 19.19 0.87 15.79
C CYS A 153 19.33 1.44 17.21
N ARG A 154 18.92 0.65 18.21
CA ARG A 154 19.03 1.03 19.63
C ARG A 154 20.46 1.38 20.06
N GLU A 155 21.44 0.66 19.56
CA GLU A 155 22.84 0.82 19.98
C GLU A 155 23.53 2.00 19.29
N HIS A 156 23.02 2.42 18.14
CA HIS A 156 23.58 3.52 17.35
C HIS A 156 22.69 4.75 17.37
N MET A 157 21.79 4.87 18.35
CA MET A 157 20.93 6.03 18.48
C MET A 157 21.76 7.26 18.86
N ILE A 158 21.41 8.40 18.25
CA ILE A 158 22.03 9.69 18.55
C ILE A 158 21.15 10.40 19.58
N VAL A 159 21.77 11.22 20.44
CA VAL A 159 21.06 12.06 21.40
C VAL A 159 19.99 12.89 20.67
N GLY A 160 18.77 12.91 21.22
CA GLY A 160 17.62 13.58 20.62
C GLY A 160 16.81 12.72 19.64
N MET A 161 17.16 11.45 19.43
CA MET A 161 16.33 10.49 18.70
C MET A 161 15.44 9.67 19.63
N GLU A 162 14.24 9.36 19.16
CA GLU A 162 13.25 8.57 19.88
C GLU A 162 12.99 7.24 19.17
N HIS A 163 12.42 6.27 19.90
CA HIS A 163 12.01 4.99 19.35
C HIS A 163 10.73 5.16 18.52
N LEU A 164 10.85 5.07 17.19
CA LEU A 164 9.76 5.21 16.26
C LEU A 164 9.06 3.86 16.09
N LYS A 165 7.84 3.74 16.64
CA LYS A 165 6.97 2.59 16.36
C LYS A 165 6.74 2.51 14.85
N SER A 166 6.79 1.31 14.29
CA SER A 166 6.44 1.11 12.88
C SER A 166 5.04 1.67 12.66
N ARG A 167 4.93 2.67 11.78
CA ARG A 167 3.63 3.26 11.45
C ARG A 167 2.76 2.12 10.89
N PRO A 168 1.56 1.86 11.44
CA PRO A 168 0.72 0.80 10.95
C PRO A 168 0.50 0.98 9.44
N ARG A 169 0.67 -0.09 8.67
CA ARG A 169 0.54 -0.07 7.20
C ARG A 169 -0.87 0.30 6.73
N SER A 170 -1.85 0.23 7.61
CA SER A 170 -3.17 0.80 7.41
C SER A 170 -3.17 2.28 7.81
N ARG A 171 -3.50 3.16 6.86
CA ARG A 171 -4.09 4.45 7.24
C ARG A 171 -5.27 4.13 8.19
N PRO A 172 -5.40 4.81 9.34
CA PRO A 172 -6.67 4.75 10.05
C PRO A 172 -7.76 5.13 9.04
N ARG A 173 -8.74 4.24 8.89
CA ARG A 173 -9.94 4.52 8.12
C ARG A 173 -10.60 5.66 8.88
N ALA A 174 -10.65 6.84 8.27
CA ALA A 174 -11.43 7.93 8.82
C ALA A 174 -12.86 7.42 9.10
N PRO A 175 -13.48 7.84 10.21
CA PRO A 175 -14.85 7.42 10.57
C PRO A 175 -15.82 7.61 9.40
#